data_AF-A0A3D2MC98-F1
#
_entry.id   AF-A0A3D2MC98-F1
#
_cell.length_a   1.000
_cell.length_b   1.000
_cell.length_c   1.000
_cell.angle_alpha   90.00
_cell.angle_beta   90.00
_cell.angle_gamma   90.00
#
_symmetry.space_group_name_H-M   'P 1'
#
loop_
_entity.id
_entity.type
_entity.pdbx_description
1 polymer ?
#
loop_
_entity_poly.entity_id
_entity_poly.type
_entity_poly.pdbx_seq_one_letter_code
_entity_poly.pdbx_strand_id
1 'polypeptide(L)'
;MDKKKIVYFIIAVITGITIGKYVYDSYNKTETKDVFKYKNENVYMLQYGVYSSEENMINNTKNLKNYFYFKDNDGYHAIIGITKNENLKEKIVDSYKITENIYMKRVNIDNSEFVTLLDQYDNLIKDTDDKTTIFNAQKQVLSKYEELILQNG
;
A
#
# COMPACT_ATOMS: atom_id res chain seq x y z
N MET A 1 7.76 40.97 -10.00
CA MET A 1 7.57 39.71 -9.23
C MET A 1 7.97 39.99 -7.79
N ASP A 2 7.07 39.77 -6.83
CA ASP A 2 7.34 40.09 -5.42
C ASP A 2 8.52 39.27 -4.89
N LYS A 3 9.47 39.89 -4.19
CA LYS A 3 10.63 39.21 -3.61
C LYS A 3 10.26 37.97 -2.79
N LYS A 4 9.09 37.98 -2.14
CA LYS A 4 8.52 36.84 -1.40
C LYS A 4 8.19 35.64 -2.31
N LYS A 5 7.65 35.87 -3.50
CA LYS A 5 7.32 34.80 -4.48
C LYS A 5 8.58 34.13 -5.02
N ILE A 6 9.66 34.89 -5.20
CA ILE A 6 10.98 34.36 -5.58
C ILE A 6 11.54 33.46 -4.49
N VAL A 7 11.41 33.85 -3.21
CA VAL A 7 11.85 33.02 -2.08
C VAL A 7 11.08 31.71 -2.00
N TYR A 8 9.75 31.72 -2.16
CA TYR A 8 8.95 30.49 -2.20
C TYR A 8 9.34 29.56 -3.36
N PHE A 9 9.62 30.12 -4.53
CA PHE A 9 10.07 29.34 -5.68
C PHE A 9 11.42 28.66 -5.40
N ILE A 10 12.37 29.37 -4.80
CA ILE A 10 13.67 28.82 -4.41
C ILE A 10 13.51 27.68 -3.40
N ILE A 11 12.65 27.84 -2.39
CA ILE A 11 12.36 26.79 -1.41
C ILE A 11 11.76 25.56 -2.10
N ALA A 12 10.79 25.75 -3.00
CA ALA A 12 10.17 24.65 -3.75
C ALA A 12 11.19 23.87 -4.60
N VAL A 13 12.10 24.57 -5.28
CA VAL A 13 13.18 23.96 -6.06
C VAL A 13 14.12 23.17 -5.15
N ILE A 14 14.51 23.72 -4.00
CA ILE A 14 15.38 23.02 -3.03
C ILE A 14 14.70 21.76 -2.49
N THR A 15 13.40 21.83 -2.14
CA THR A 15 12.65 20.67 -1.67
C THR A 15 12.52 19.61 -2.76
N GLY A 16 12.26 20.02 -4.01
CA GLY A 16 12.18 19.11 -5.15
C GLY A 16 13.52 18.42 -5.44
N ILE A 17 14.64 19.14 -5.35
CA ILE A 17 15.98 18.57 -5.48
C ILE A 17 16.27 17.61 -4.33
N THR A 18 15.84 17.92 -3.11
CA THR A 18 16.06 17.07 -1.93
C THR A 18 15.28 15.76 -2.05
N ILE A 19 14.00 15.82 -2.42
CA ILE A 19 13.16 14.64 -2.65
C ILE A 19 13.67 13.86 -3.85
N GLY A 20 14.01 14.54 -4.96
CA GLY A 20 14.57 13.90 -6.15
C GLY A 20 15.89 13.19 -5.87
N LYS A 21 16.79 13.79 -5.07
CA LYS A 21 18.01 13.14 -4.60
C LYS A 21 17.72 11.98 -3.66
N TYR A 22 16.79 12.12 -2.72
CA TYR A 22 16.39 11.02 -1.84
C TYR A 22 15.89 9.81 -2.64
N VAL A 23 15.04 10.05 -3.64
CA VAL A 23 14.54 9.03 -4.56
C VAL A 23 15.70 8.43 -5.36
N TYR A 24 16.52 9.26 -6.02
CA TYR A 24 17.65 8.80 -6.83
C TYR A 24 18.67 7.99 -6.03
N ASP A 25 19.03 8.45 -4.83
CA ASP A 25 19.94 7.74 -3.92
C ASP A 25 19.30 6.46 -3.39
N SER A 26 17.98 6.42 -3.22
CA SER A 26 17.26 5.18 -2.91
C SER A 26 17.33 4.16 -4.05
N TYR A 27 17.37 4.60 -5.31
CA TYR A 27 17.55 3.72 -6.47
C TYR A 27 19.00 3.29 -6.69
N ASN A 28 19.98 4.16 -6.42
CA ASN A 28 21.40 3.91 -6.68
C ASN A 28 22.18 3.30 -5.50
N LYS A 29 21.65 3.34 -4.26
CA LYS A 29 22.26 2.62 -3.12
C LYS A 29 22.05 1.11 -3.17
N THR A 30 21.28 0.61 -4.13
CA THR A 30 21.28 -0.79 -4.52
C THR A 30 22.43 -1.04 -5.48
N GLU A 31 23.65 -1.19 -4.91
CA GLU A 31 24.67 -2.05 -5.51
C GLU A 31 23.97 -3.32 -6.00
N THR A 32 24.03 -3.60 -7.30
CA THR A 32 23.51 -4.78 -8.00
C THR A 32 23.00 -5.88 -7.05
N LYS A 33 21.79 -5.69 -6.49
CA LYS A 33 21.18 -6.70 -5.63
C LYS A 33 20.56 -7.68 -6.59
N ASP A 34 21.15 -8.87 -6.63
CA ASP A 34 20.69 -10.02 -7.39
C ASP A 34 19.17 -10.00 -7.61
N VAL A 35 18.78 -9.98 -8.88
CA VAL A 35 17.38 -10.09 -9.37
C VAL A 35 16.67 -11.34 -8.80
N PHE A 36 17.41 -12.22 -8.14
CA PHE A 36 16.94 -13.42 -7.44
C PHE A 36 16.35 -13.19 -6.04
N LYS A 37 16.59 -12.05 -5.37
CA LYS A 37 16.09 -11.87 -3.97
C LYS A 37 14.59 -11.66 -3.84
N TYR A 38 13.93 -11.12 -4.86
CA TYR A 38 12.51 -10.77 -4.81
C TYR A 38 11.58 -11.82 -5.40
N LYS A 39 12.11 -12.98 -5.78
CA LYS A 39 11.26 -14.11 -6.14
C LYS A 39 10.63 -14.66 -4.88
N ASN A 40 9.30 -14.68 -4.84
CA ASN A 40 8.50 -15.38 -3.84
C ASN A 40 8.52 -14.72 -2.43
N GLU A 41 8.23 -13.42 -2.34
CA GLU A 41 8.20 -12.68 -1.07
C GLU A 41 6.86 -12.85 -0.33
N ASN A 42 6.93 -13.05 0.99
CA ASN A 42 5.71 -13.18 1.81
C ASN A 42 5.15 -11.80 2.15
N VAL A 43 3.89 -11.57 1.79
CA VAL A 43 3.14 -10.37 2.17
C VAL A 43 1.87 -10.77 2.90
N TYR A 44 1.28 -9.81 3.61
CA TYR A 44 0.09 -9.99 4.42
C TYR A 44 -1.06 -9.16 3.85
N MET A 45 -2.14 -9.84 3.49
CA MET A 45 -3.41 -9.22 3.11
C MET A 45 -4.31 -9.10 4.32
N LEU A 46 -4.83 -7.89 4.54
CA LEU A 46 -5.80 -7.59 5.58
C LEU A 46 -7.20 -7.82 5.02
N GLN A 47 -7.77 -8.98 5.32
CA GLN A 47 -9.05 -9.44 4.83
C GLN A 47 -10.18 -8.99 5.78
N TYR A 48 -11.09 -8.19 5.25
CA TYR A 48 -12.28 -7.72 5.95
C TYR A 48 -13.34 -8.82 6.08
N GLY A 49 -13.51 -9.64 5.04
CA GLY A 49 -14.46 -10.75 5.08
C GLY A 49 -14.40 -11.63 3.83
N VAL A 50 -15.06 -12.79 3.93
CA VAL A 50 -15.32 -13.71 2.82
C VAL A 50 -16.83 -13.88 2.71
N TYR A 51 -17.36 -13.73 1.51
CA TYR A 51 -18.81 -13.73 1.26
C TYR A 51 -19.18 -14.74 0.19
N SER A 52 -20.29 -15.44 0.37
CA SER A 52 -20.76 -16.45 -0.58
C SER A 52 -21.24 -15.89 -1.92
N SER A 53 -21.61 -14.59 -1.97
CA SER A 53 -22.05 -13.91 -3.19
C SER A 53 -21.49 -12.49 -3.25
N GLU A 54 -21.37 -11.98 -4.47
CA GLU A 54 -20.93 -10.61 -4.74
C GLU A 54 -21.89 -9.57 -4.12
N GLU A 55 -23.20 -9.81 -4.21
CA GLU A 55 -24.21 -8.95 -3.60
C GLU A 55 -24.04 -8.84 -2.08
N ASN A 56 -23.80 -9.97 -1.40
CA ASN A 56 -23.54 -9.98 0.03
C ASN A 56 -22.26 -9.21 0.37
N MET A 57 -21.20 -9.38 -0.42
CA MET A 57 -19.97 -8.61 -0.25
C MET A 57 -20.27 -7.11 -0.37
N ILE A 58 -20.86 -6.66 -1.48
CA ILE A 58 -21.19 -5.25 -1.73
C ILE A 58 -22.02 -4.67 -0.57
N ASN A 59 -23.03 -5.41 -0.11
CA ASN A 59 -23.91 -4.96 0.98
C ASN A 59 -23.18 -4.79 2.32
N ASN A 60 -22.21 -5.65 2.63
CA ASN A 60 -21.43 -5.58 3.86
C ASN A 60 -20.24 -4.61 3.77
N THR A 61 -19.77 -4.30 2.56
CA THR A 61 -18.64 -3.38 2.34
C THR A 61 -19.06 -1.96 1.95
N LYS A 62 -20.36 -1.62 1.94
CA LYS A 62 -20.88 -0.28 1.55
C LYS A 62 -20.21 0.90 2.24
N ASN A 63 -19.78 0.70 3.49
CA ASN A 63 -19.14 1.75 4.29
C ASN A 63 -17.62 1.79 4.12
N LEU A 64 -17.02 0.81 3.44
CA LEU A 64 -15.61 0.78 3.11
C LEU A 64 -15.34 1.66 1.89
N LYS A 65 -14.39 2.59 2.05
CA LYS A 65 -14.04 3.53 0.98
C LYS A 65 -12.97 3.02 0.03
N ASN A 66 -12.00 2.24 0.53
CA ASN A 66 -10.90 1.70 -0.27
C ASN A 66 -10.70 0.23 0.09
N TYR A 67 -11.17 -0.65 -0.79
CA TYR A 67 -10.93 -2.08 -0.72
C TYR A 67 -10.90 -2.60 -2.15
N PHE A 68 -10.22 -3.72 -2.38
CA PHE A 68 -10.46 -4.51 -3.58
C PHE A 68 -11.10 -5.84 -3.18
N TYR A 69 -11.71 -6.50 -4.15
CA TYR A 69 -12.20 -7.85 -3.94
C TYR A 69 -11.81 -8.76 -5.09
N PHE A 70 -11.72 -10.04 -4.80
CA PHE A 70 -11.52 -11.08 -5.79
C PHE A 70 -12.35 -12.31 -5.42
N LYS A 71 -12.64 -13.13 -6.43
CA LYS A 71 -13.32 -14.41 -6.25
C LYS A 71 -12.28 -15.52 -6.12
N ASP A 72 -12.39 -16.30 -5.06
CA ASP A 72 -11.66 -17.55 -4.85
C ASP A 72 -12.68 -18.70 -4.68
N ASN A 73 -12.21 -19.92 -4.45
CA ASN A 73 -13.04 -21.12 -4.34
C ASN A 73 -14.05 -21.06 -3.18
N ASP A 74 -13.72 -20.38 -2.08
CA ASP A 74 -14.54 -20.25 -0.87
C ASP A 74 -15.41 -18.98 -0.83
N GLY A 75 -15.30 -18.11 -1.84
CA GLY A 75 -16.19 -16.97 -2.01
C GLY A 75 -15.50 -15.70 -2.51
N TYR A 76 -16.13 -14.57 -2.22
CA TYR A 76 -15.65 -13.23 -2.53
C TYR A 76 -14.89 -12.67 -1.34
N HIS A 77 -13.59 -12.43 -1.51
CA HIS A 77 -12.71 -11.93 -0.48
C HIS A 77 -12.60 -10.41 -0.60
N ALA A 78 -12.93 -9.68 0.47
CA ALA A 78 -12.75 -8.23 0.53
C ALA A 78 -11.44 -7.91 1.28
N ILE A 79 -10.52 -7.21 0.61
CA ILE A 79 -9.19 -6.86 1.13
C ILE A 79 -9.09 -5.34 1.29
N ILE A 80 -8.74 -4.91 2.50
CA ILE A 80 -8.67 -3.48 2.89
C ILE A 80 -7.25 -2.95 3.02
N GLY A 81 -6.25 -3.83 2.98
CA GLY A 81 -4.85 -3.44 3.11
C GLY A 81 -3.89 -4.55 2.76
N ILE A 82 -2.67 -4.17 2.39
CA ILE A 82 -1.55 -5.09 2.15
C ILE A 82 -0.33 -4.51 2.87
N THR A 83 0.46 -5.37 3.51
CA THR A 83 1.72 -4.99 4.18
C THR A 83 2.69 -6.16 4.19
N LYS A 84 4.01 -5.89 4.25
CA LYS A 84 5.05 -6.87 4.55
C LYS A 84 5.35 -6.97 6.04
N ASN A 85 4.83 -6.05 6.84
CA ASN A 85 5.10 -5.99 8.27
C ASN A 85 3.82 -6.23 9.08
N GLU A 86 3.72 -7.39 9.71
CA GLU A 86 2.56 -7.78 10.53
C GLU A 86 2.24 -6.74 11.62
N ASN A 87 3.25 -6.05 12.15
CA ASN A 87 3.09 -5.04 13.19
C ASN A 87 2.34 -3.78 12.73
N LEU A 88 2.19 -3.57 11.41
CA LEU A 88 1.44 -2.43 10.87
C LEU A 88 -0.06 -2.70 10.80
N LYS A 89 -0.51 -3.93 11.08
CA LYS A 89 -1.93 -4.33 11.04
C LYS A 89 -2.83 -3.34 11.76
N GLU A 90 -2.58 -3.13 13.05
CA GLU A 90 -3.45 -2.31 13.91
C GLU A 90 -3.49 -0.87 13.41
N LYS A 91 -2.33 -0.33 13.04
CA LYS A 91 -2.18 1.02 12.49
C LYS A 91 -2.98 1.21 11.20
N ILE A 92 -2.96 0.21 10.32
CA ILE A 92 -3.74 0.20 9.09
C ILE A 92 -5.23 0.11 9.42
N VAL A 93 -5.66 -0.88 10.20
CA VAL A 93 -7.09 -1.07 10.55
C VAL A 93 -7.69 0.17 11.22
N ASP A 94 -6.95 0.79 12.14
CA ASP A 94 -7.36 2.00 12.85
C ASP A 94 -7.54 3.22 11.94
N SER A 95 -6.84 3.26 10.80
CA SER A 95 -6.98 4.32 9.79
C SER A 95 -8.32 4.24 9.05
N TYR A 96 -8.89 3.04 8.93
CA TYR A 96 -10.19 2.78 8.32
C TYR A 96 -11.35 2.91 9.32
N LYS A 97 -11.06 3.12 10.62
CA LYS A 97 -12.06 3.18 11.70
C LYS A 97 -12.91 1.90 11.78
N ILE A 98 -12.29 0.78 11.45
CA ILE A 98 -12.90 -0.56 11.50
C ILE A 98 -12.77 -1.07 12.93
N THR A 99 -13.83 -1.67 13.44
CA THR A 99 -13.89 -2.28 14.78
C THR A 99 -13.95 -3.80 14.73
N GLU A 100 -14.20 -4.32 13.53
CA GLU A 100 -14.29 -5.73 13.20
C GLU A 100 -12.91 -6.38 13.25
N ASN A 101 -12.90 -7.67 13.58
CA ASN A 101 -11.65 -8.43 13.59
C ASN A 101 -11.19 -8.72 12.16
N ILE A 102 -10.07 -8.11 11.77
CA ILE A 102 -9.48 -8.27 10.45
C ILE A 102 -8.56 -9.48 10.42
N TYR A 103 -8.85 -10.39 9.49
CA TYR A 103 -8.02 -11.57 9.26
C TYR A 103 -6.77 -11.18 8.46
N MET A 104 -5.62 -11.75 8.84
CA MET A 104 -4.36 -11.53 8.13
C MET A 104 -4.00 -12.79 7.35
N LYS A 105 -4.15 -12.73 6.02
CA LYS A 105 -3.81 -13.83 5.12
C LYS A 105 -2.40 -13.62 4.58
N ARG A 106 -1.50 -14.57 4.82
CA ARG A 106 -0.17 -14.59 4.19
C ARG A 106 -0.33 -15.05 2.74
N VAL A 107 0.24 -14.30 1.80
CA VAL A 107 0.23 -14.62 0.37
C VAL A 107 1.62 -14.39 -0.20
N ASN A 108 1.90 -15.07 -1.30
CA ASN A 108 3.19 -15.03 -1.93
C ASN A 108 3.22 -14.12 -3.18
N ILE A 109 4.07 -13.11 -3.06
CA ILE A 109 4.49 -12.05 -3.97
C ILE A 109 5.57 -12.39 -5.01
N ASP A 110 5.28 -12.79 -6.25
CA ASP A 110 6.33 -12.88 -7.31
C ASP A 110 6.30 -11.70 -8.29
N ASN A 111 6.40 -10.48 -7.73
CA ASN A 111 6.46 -9.24 -8.50
C ASN A 111 7.33 -8.22 -7.74
N SER A 112 8.58 -8.06 -8.17
CA SER A 112 9.57 -7.21 -7.49
C SER A 112 9.20 -5.73 -7.48
N GLU A 113 8.47 -5.27 -8.50
CA GLU A 113 8.01 -3.88 -8.60
C GLU A 113 6.98 -3.58 -7.49
N PHE A 114 5.97 -4.44 -7.37
CA PHE A 114 4.97 -4.33 -6.31
C PHE A 114 5.59 -4.46 -4.93
N VAL A 115 6.48 -5.44 -4.72
CA VAL A 115 7.15 -5.66 -3.43
C VAL A 115 7.98 -4.45 -3.01
N THR A 116 8.70 -3.83 -3.95
CA THR A 116 9.49 -2.61 -3.68
C THR A 116 8.60 -1.43 -3.33
N LEU A 117 7.49 -1.26 -4.05
CA LEU A 117 6.49 -0.23 -3.76
C LEU A 117 5.87 -0.44 -2.37
N LEU A 118 5.54 -1.69 -2.02
CA LEU A 118 4.98 -2.04 -0.73
C LEU A 118 5.95 -1.71 0.42
N ASP A 119 7.25 -1.99 0.26
CA ASP A 119 8.28 -1.59 1.24
C ASP A 119 8.32 -0.07 1.47
N GLN A 120 8.19 0.73 0.40
CA GLN A 120 8.20 2.19 0.52
C GLN A 120 7.01 2.70 1.32
N TYR A 121 5.81 2.18 1.03
CA TYR A 121 4.60 2.57 1.76
C TYR A 121 4.57 2.03 3.19
N ASP A 122 5.09 0.82 3.46
CA ASP A 122 5.21 0.30 4.82
C ASP A 122 6.12 1.17 5.68
N ASN A 123 7.24 1.65 5.14
CA ASN A 123 8.11 2.60 5.85
C ASN A 123 7.40 3.94 6.12
N LEU A 124 6.66 4.48 5.14
CA LEU A 124 5.86 5.68 5.35
C LEU A 124 4.82 5.49 6.47
N ILE A 125 4.08 4.37 6.46
CA ILE A 125 3.05 4.04 7.45
C ILE A 125 3.66 3.87 8.83
N LYS A 126 4.82 3.20 8.91
CA LYS A 126 5.56 3.02 10.16
C LYS A 126 5.88 4.36 10.82
N ASP A 127 6.32 5.34 10.04
CA ASP A 127 6.86 6.61 10.54
C ASP A 127 5.80 7.73 10.73
N THR A 128 4.53 7.47 10.42
CA THR A 128 3.44 8.45 10.55
C THR A 128 2.26 7.93 11.36
N ASP A 129 1.68 8.73 12.24
CA ASP A 129 0.44 8.40 12.96
C ASP A 129 -0.80 9.07 12.34
N ASP A 130 -0.62 9.85 11.26
CA ASP A 130 -1.74 10.46 10.56
C ASP A 130 -2.55 9.40 9.81
N LYS A 131 -3.75 9.11 10.33
CA LYS A 131 -4.70 8.15 9.77
C LYS A 131 -5.05 8.45 8.32
N THR A 132 -5.09 9.73 7.93
CA THR A 132 -5.40 10.11 6.54
C THR A 132 -4.28 9.71 5.59
N THR A 133 -3.02 9.95 5.99
CA THR A 133 -1.83 9.53 5.26
C THR A 133 -1.77 8.01 5.13
N ILE A 134 -2.01 7.27 6.22
CA ILE A 134 -2.03 5.79 6.21
C ILE A 134 -3.11 5.27 5.26
N PHE A 135 -4.32 5.80 5.35
CA PHE A 135 -5.44 5.44 4.48
C PHE A 135 -5.14 5.70 3.00
N ASN A 136 -4.52 6.85 2.68
CA ASN A 136 -4.14 7.18 1.30
C ASN A 136 -2.97 6.32 0.81
N ALA A 137 -2.01 5.98 1.66
CA ALA A 137 -0.94 5.04 1.34
C ALA A 137 -1.50 3.67 0.96
N GLN A 138 -2.40 3.13 1.78
CA GLN A 138 -3.05 1.84 1.50
C GLN A 138 -3.91 1.91 0.23
N LYS A 139 -4.59 3.03 -0.05
CA LYS A 139 -5.26 3.23 -1.35
C LYS A 139 -4.32 2.99 -2.54
N GLN A 140 -3.14 3.59 -2.50
CA GLN A 140 -2.15 3.46 -3.59
C GLN A 140 -1.63 2.02 -3.69
N VAL A 141 -1.35 1.38 -2.55
CA VAL A 141 -0.92 -0.02 -2.50
C VAL A 141 -1.98 -0.94 -3.13
N LEU A 142 -3.24 -0.80 -2.76
CA LEU A 142 -4.32 -1.63 -3.30
C LEU A 142 -4.50 -1.43 -4.81
N SER A 143 -4.51 -0.18 -5.29
CA SER A 143 -4.61 0.10 -6.73
C SER A 143 -3.43 -0.48 -7.52
N LYS A 144 -2.21 -0.43 -6.96
CA LYS A 144 -1.02 -1.02 -7.61
C LYS A 144 -1.02 -2.54 -7.58
N TYR A 145 -1.60 -3.15 -6.55
CA TYR A 145 -1.81 -4.59 -6.52
C TYR A 145 -2.77 -5.04 -7.63
N GLU A 146 -3.91 -4.36 -7.80
CA GLU A 146 -4.85 -4.65 -8.88
C GLU A 146 -4.19 -4.54 -10.26
N GLU A 147 -3.42 -3.48 -10.51
CA GLU A 147 -2.72 -3.23 -11.77
C GLU A 147 -1.63 -4.27 -12.06
N LEU A 148 -0.73 -4.52 -11.11
CA LEU A 148 0.48 -5.30 -11.36
C LEU A 148 0.29 -6.81 -11.14
N ILE A 149 -0.70 -7.22 -10.34
CA ILE A 149 -0.91 -8.62 -9.96
C ILE A 149 -2.19 -9.20 -10.55
N LEU A 150 -3.31 -8.47 -10.51
CA LEU A 150 -4.60 -9.01 -10.97
C LEU A 150 -4.84 -8.80 -12.46
N GLN A 151 -4.42 -7.67 -13.03
CA GLN A 151 -4.64 -7.35 -14.45
C GLN A 151 -3.53 -7.87 -15.37
N ASN A 152 -2.33 -8.15 -14.83
CA ASN A 152 -1.18 -8.69 -15.55
C ASN A 152 -0.91 -10.19 -15.23
N GLY A 153 -1.84 -10.85 -14.53
CA GLY A 153 -1.77 -12.26 -14.16
C GLY A 153 -2.57 -13.18 -15.07
#